data_AF-W0RRS8-F1
#
_entry.id   AF-W0RRS8-F1
#
_cell.length_a   1.000
_cell.length_b   1.000
_cell.length_c   1.000
_cell.angle_alpha   90.00
_cell.angle_beta   90.00
_cell.angle_gamma   90.00
#
_symmetry.space_group_name_H-M   'P 1'
#
loop_
_entity.id
_entity.type
_entity.pdbx_description
1 polymer ?
#
loop_
_entity_poly.entity_id
_entity_poly.type
_entity_poly.pdbx_seq_one_letter_code
_entity_poly.pdbx_strand_id
1 'polypeptide(L)'
;MNARVALVALGTALAATSASAQAPSDGKKIFGATCAACHQATGEGVPEKYPPLAGSEWVTGDEGRLVRVILHGLQGDVEVEGETFNGAMPAWGPTLSDPDIAAVATYIRASFGNKAAPVSTATVTQIRAATKSRATPWTAQELAQVLQVKK
;
A
#
# COMPACT_ATOMS: atom_id res chain seq x y z
N MET A 1 65.40 -21.24 -27.28
CA MET A 1 64.11 -21.28 -28.00
C MET A 1 63.48 -22.64 -27.71
N ASN A 2 62.31 -22.88 -27.13
CA ASN A 2 61.16 -22.11 -26.64
C ASN A 2 60.51 -22.97 -25.51
N ALA A 3 60.26 -22.40 -24.34
CA ALA A 3 58.93 -22.08 -23.78
C ALA A 3 58.12 -23.27 -23.21
N ARG A 4 57.89 -23.20 -21.90
CA ARG A 4 57.01 -24.03 -21.07
C ARG A 4 55.55 -23.85 -21.49
N VAL A 5 54.75 -24.92 -21.45
CA VAL A 5 53.29 -24.81 -21.44
C VAL A 5 52.78 -25.32 -20.09
N ALA A 6 52.17 -24.41 -19.35
CA ALA A 6 51.60 -24.61 -18.03
C ALA A 6 50.16 -25.10 -18.14
N LEU A 7 49.78 -25.97 -17.20
CA LEU A 7 48.40 -26.37 -16.91
C LEU A 7 47.58 -25.14 -16.52
N VAL A 8 46.42 -24.94 -17.15
CA VAL A 8 45.37 -24.04 -16.64
C VAL A 8 44.08 -24.84 -16.57
N ALA A 9 43.76 -25.34 -15.37
CA ALA A 9 42.43 -25.83 -15.06
C ALA A 9 41.53 -24.60 -14.81
N LEU A 10 40.54 -24.38 -15.68
CA LEU A 10 39.53 -23.36 -15.47
C LEU A 10 38.59 -23.82 -14.36
N GLY A 11 38.71 -23.19 -13.18
CA GLY A 11 37.74 -23.30 -12.11
C GLY A 11 36.46 -22.54 -12.46
N THR A 12 35.30 -23.20 -12.38
CA THR A 12 34.00 -22.53 -12.37
C THR A 12 33.66 -22.11 -10.95
N ALA A 13 33.88 -20.85 -10.63
CA ALA A 13 33.35 -20.23 -9.42
C ALA A 13 31.83 -20.06 -9.58
N LEU A 14 31.04 -20.77 -8.76
CA LEU A 14 29.62 -20.46 -8.56
C LEU A 14 29.53 -19.14 -7.79
N ALA A 15 29.24 -18.04 -8.49
CA ALA A 15 28.83 -16.80 -7.86
C ALA A 15 27.41 -16.99 -7.32
N ALA A 16 27.29 -17.26 -6.01
CA ALA A 16 26.02 -17.11 -5.31
C ALA A 16 25.68 -15.62 -5.28
N THR A 17 24.71 -15.20 -6.09
CA THR A 17 24.10 -13.89 -5.99
C THR A 17 23.37 -13.81 -4.65
N SER A 18 24.00 -13.16 -3.68
CA SER A 18 23.33 -12.74 -2.45
C SER A 18 22.14 -11.87 -2.83
N ALA A 19 20.92 -12.38 -2.61
CA ALA A 19 19.74 -11.55 -2.58
C ALA A 19 19.96 -10.50 -1.50
N SER A 20 20.16 -9.24 -1.91
CA SER A 20 20.21 -8.11 -0.99
C SER A 20 18.88 -8.08 -0.24
N ALA A 21 18.91 -8.38 1.06
CA ALA A 21 17.77 -8.20 1.93
C ALA A 21 17.44 -6.71 1.96
N GLN A 22 16.42 -6.30 1.19
CA GLN A 22 15.86 -4.96 1.25
C GLN A 22 15.45 -4.70 2.71
N ALA A 23 15.90 -3.57 3.28
CA ALA A 23 15.47 -3.17 4.61
C ALA A 23 13.93 -3.14 4.68
N PRO A 24 13.30 -3.61 5.78
CA PRO A 24 11.85 -3.65 5.88
C PRO A 24 11.24 -2.25 5.71
N SER A 25 10.15 -2.16 4.95
CA SER A 25 9.42 -0.90 4.74
C SER A 25 8.87 -0.36 6.06
N ASP A 26 9.11 0.91 6.34
CA ASP A 26 8.63 1.59 7.54
C ASP A 26 7.31 2.33 7.24
N GLY A 27 6.19 1.71 7.62
CA GLY A 27 4.86 2.26 7.40
C GLY A 27 4.60 3.60 8.09
N LYS A 28 5.20 3.84 9.26
CA LYS A 28 5.06 5.12 9.99
C LYS A 28 5.77 6.24 9.25
N LYS A 29 6.98 5.97 8.75
CA LYS A 29 7.75 6.94 7.96
C LYS A 29 7.02 7.28 6.65
N ILE A 30 6.48 6.28 5.96
CA ILE A 30 5.68 6.50 4.74
C ILE A 30 4.43 7.33 5.06
N PHE A 31 3.70 6.99 6.13
CA PHE A 31 2.53 7.76 6.55
C PHE A 31 2.86 9.24 6.78
N GLY A 32 3.94 9.51 7.52
CA GLY A 32 4.37 10.89 7.80
C GLY A 32 4.75 11.67 6.55
N ALA A 33 5.38 11.03 5.56
CA ALA A 33 5.82 11.68 4.33
C ALA A 33 4.71 11.87 3.30
N THR A 34 3.72 10.97 3.27
CA THR A 34 2.78 10.85 2.16
C THR A 34 1.33 11.12 2.56
N CYS A 35 0.91 10.65 3.74
CA CYS A 35 -0.50 10.61 4.12
C CYS A 35 -0.88 11.73 5.11
N ALA A 36 0.04 12.05 6.02
CA ALA A 36 -0.20 12.97 7.13
C ALA A 36 -0.48 14.42 6.68
N ALA A 37 -0.08 14.81 5.47
CA ALA A 37 -0.36 16.15 4.94
C ALA A 37 -1.87 16.43 4.81
N CYS A 38 -2.68 15.38 4.59
CA CYS A 38 -4.15 15.49 4.47
C CYS A 38 -4.84 14.89 5.70
N HIS A 39 -4.48 13.65 6.06
CA HIS A 39 -5.12 12.92 7.16
C HIS A 39 -4.61 13.32 8.56
N GLN A 40 -3.68 14.28 8.62
CA GLN A 40 -3.00 14.74 9.82
C GLN A 40 -2.13 13.66 10.49
N ALA A 41 -1.21 14.10 11.33
CA ALA A 41 -0.35 13.19 12.09
C ALA A 41 -1.14 12.33 13.10
N THR A 42 -2.29 12.82 13.55
CA THR A 42 -3.22 12.13 14.47
C THR A 42 -4.15 11.15 13.76
N GLY A 43 -4.23 11.19 12.43
CA GLY A 43 -5.20 10.41 11.66
C GLY A 43 -6.64 10.93 11.76
N GLU A 44 -6.88 12.09 12.37
CA GLU A 44 -8.23 12.67 12.54
C GLU A 44 -8.72 13.40 11.28
N GLY A 45 -7.86 13.58 10.28
CA GLY A 45 -8.23 14.33 9.08
C GLY A 45 -8.52 15.80 9.37
N VAL A 46 -9.34 16.40 8.52
CA VAL A 46 -9.80 17.79 8.65
C VAL A 46 -11.30 17.77 8.38
N PRO A 47 -12.14 18.21 9.32
CA PRO A 47 -13.60 18.23 9.16
C PRO A 47 -14.03 18.81 7.81
N GLU A 48 -15.02 18.19 7.18
CA GLU A 48 -15.58 18.56 5.87
C GLU A 48 -14.60 18.49 4.67
N LYS A 49 -13.31 18.21 4.89
CA LYS A 49 -12.28 18.28 3.84
C LYS A 49 -11.52 16.97 3.63
N TYR A 50 -11.01 16.36 4.70
CA TYR A 50 -10.26 15.12 4.65
C TYR A 50 -10.79 14.16 5.71
N PRO A 51 -11.25 12.96 5.34
CA PRO A 51 -11.88 12.06 6.30
C PRO A 51 -10.88 11.55 7.35
N PRO A 52 -11.37 11.24 8.57
CA PRO A 52 -10.57 10.59 9.58
C PRO A 52 -10.20 9.16 9.15
N LEU A 53 -8.99 8.75 9.52
CA LEU A 53 -8.51 7.37 9.51
C LEU A 53 -8.59 6.72 10.89
N ALA A 54 -8.58 7.53 11.95
CA ALA A 54 -8.86 7.12 13.31
C ALA A 54 -10.31 6.63 13.41
N GLY A 55 -10.55 5.45 13.99
CA GLY A 55 -11.90 4.90 14.20
C GLY A 55 -12.63 4.42 12.93
N SER A 56 -12.22 4.92 11.76
CA SER A 56 -12.90 4.74 10.49
C SER A 56 -13.18 3.28 10.13
N GLU A 57 -14.43 3.01 9.78
CA GLU A 57 -14.87 1.74 9.22
C GLU A 57 -14.17 1.46 7.90
N TRP A 58 -13.77 2.51 7.15
CA TRP A 58 -12.99 2.40 5.91
C TRP A 58 -11.63 1.75 6.10
N VAL A 59 -11.02 2.02 7.26
CA VAL A 59 -9.74 1.46 7.66
C VAL A 59 -9.90 0.09 8.29
N THR A 60 -10.87 -0.09 9.20
CA THR A 60 -10.96 -1.28 10.06
C THR A 60 -11.71 -2.46 9.42
N GLY A 61 -12.53 -2.21 8.40
CA GLY A 61 -13.25 -3.25 7.63
C GLY A 61 -12.36 -4.09 6.68
N ASP A 62 -12.88 -4.43 5.49
CA ASP A 62 -12.15 -5.21 4.45
C ASP A 62 -10.82 -4.51 4.10
N GLU A 63 -9.70 -5.19 4.34
CA GLU A 63 -8.37 -4.66 4.05
C GLU A 63 -8.18 -4.33 2.57
N GLY A 64 -8.86 -5.06 1.69
CA GLY A 64 -8.80 -4.84 0.25
C GLY A 64 -9.45 -3.53 -0.18
N ARG A 65 -10.37 -2.95 0.58
CA ARG A 65 -10.87 -1.59 0.33
C ARG A 65 -9.76 -0.58 0.54
N LEU A 66 -9.09 -0.62 1.70
CA LEU A 66 -7.98 0.27 2.02
C LEU A 66 -6.85 0.14 0.97
N VAL A 67 -6.48 -1.08 0.60
CA VAL A 67 -5.45 -1.34 -0.40
C VAL A 67 -5.83 -0.79 -1.78
N ARG A 68 -7.07 -0.98 -2.23
CA ARG A 68 -7.55 -0.44 -3.52
C ARG A 68 -7.51 1.09 -3.55
N VAL A 69 -7.91 1.74 -2.45
CA VAL A 69 -7.87 3.20 -2.30
C VAL A 69 -6.42 3.70 -2.34
N ILE A 70 -5.49 3.08 -1.62
CA ILE A 70 -4.08 3.50 -1.66
C ILE A 70 -3.48 3.30 -3.06
N LEU A 71 -3.77 2.17 -3.71
CA LEU A 71 -3.23 1.87 -5.04
C LEU A 71 -3.72 2.85 -6.11
N HIS A 72 -5.02 3.16 -6.13
CA HIS A 72 -5.67 3.80 -7.27
C HIS A 72 -6.30 5.16 -6.96
N GLY A 73 -6.33 5.57 -5.70
CA GLY A 73 -7.04 6.76 -5.25
C GLY A 73 -8.52 6.52 -5.03
N LEU A 74 -9.20 7.56 -4.56
CA LEU A 74 -10.62 7.61 -4.27
C LEU A 74 -11.16 8.98 -4.67
N GLN A 75 -12.36 9.05 -5.23
CA GLN A 75 -13.00 10.30 -5.63
C GLN A 75 -14.51 10.29 -5.38
N GLY A 76 -15.08 11.49 -5.31
CA GLY A 76 -16.51 11.72 -5.15
C GLY A 76 -16.95 11.66 -3.69
N ASP A 77 -18.23 11.39 -3.47
CA ASP A 77 -18.81 11.35 -2.14
C ASP A 77 -18.39 10.07 -1.39
N VAL A 78 -17.95 10.28 -0.15
CA VAL A 78 -17.53 9.23 0.78
C VAL A 78 -18.13 9.54 2.14
N GLU A 79 -18.87 8.60 2.70
CA GLU A 79 -19.36 8.69 4.08
C GLU A 79 -18.37 7.99 5.02
N VAL A 80 -17.94 8.68 6.07
CA VAL A 80 -17.08 8.15 7.14
C VAL A 80 -17.61 8.64 8.47
N GLU A 81 -17.89 7.73 9.41
CA GLU A 81 -18.47 8.06 10.73
C GLU A 81 -19.76 8.92 10.67
N GLY A 82 -20.54 8.80 9.60
CA GLY A 82 -21.79 9.55 9.40
C GLY A 82 -21.61 10.95 8.81
N GLU A 83 -20.37 11.38 8.52
CA GLU A 83 -20.07 12.61 7.79
C GLU A 83 -19.76 12.33 6.32
N THR A 84 -20.21 13.22 5.44
CA THR A 84 -19.93 13.12 4.00
C THR A 84 -18.75 14.01 3.62
N PHE A 85 -17.80 13.42 2.91
CA PHE A 85 -16.63 14.09 2.35
C PHE A 85 -16.72 14.00 0.82
N ASN A 86 -16.56 15.14 0.14
CA ASN A 86 -16.46 15.19 -1.31
C ASN A 86 -15.04 15.66 -1.68
N GLY A 87 -14.26 14.79 -2.32
CA GLY A 87 -12.89 15.12 -2.68
C GLY A 87 -12.24 14.09 -3.57
N ALA A 88 -10.93 14.25 -3.76
CA ALA A 88 -10.11 13.31 -4.50
C ALA A 88 -8.83 13.00 -3.71
N MET A 89 -8.63 11.71 -3.42
CA MET A 89 -7.39 11.16 -2.91
C MET A 89 -6.55 10.65 -4.09
N PRO A 90 -5.29 11.06 -4.24
CA PRO A 90 -4.43 10.61 -5.33
C PRO A 90 -4.07 9.13 -5.22
N ALA A 91 -3.75 8.52 -6.36
CA ALA A 91 -3.22 7.16 -6.45
C ALA A 91 -1.75 7.12 -6.00
N TRP A 92 -1.43 6.23 -5.08
CA TRP A 92 -0.04 6.02 -4.63
C TRP A 92 0.59 4.74 -5.21
N GLY A 93 -0.19 3.91 -5.91
CA GLY A 93 0.30 2.72 -6.59
C GLY A 93 1.48 2.95 -7.55
N PRO A 94 1.53 4.03 -8.33
CA PRO A 94 2.67 4.31 -9.21
C PRO A 94 3.98 4.62 -8.47
N THR A 95 3.89 5.09 -7.22
CA THR A 95 5.04 5.58 -6.44
C THR A 95 5.48 4.60 -5.35
N LEU A 96 4.53 3.90 -4.74
CA LEU A 96 4.79 2.97 -3.63
C LEU A 96 4.79 1.51 -4.10
N SER A 97 5.81 0.78 -3.66
CA SER A 97 5.92 -0.67 -3.88
C SER A 97 4.89 -1.46 -3.07
N ASP A 98 4.71 -2.75 -3.38
CA ASP A 98 3.80 -3.60 -2.61
C ASP A 98 4.16 -3.72 -1.12
N PRO A 99 5.45 -3.91 -0.75
CA PRO A 99 5.87 -3.84 0.64
C PRO A 99 5.57 -2.49 1.31
N ASP A 100 5.76 -1.38 0.61
CA ASP A 100 5.50 -0.04 1.16
C ASP A 100 4.01 0.18 1.44
N ILE A 101 3.15 -0.21 0.50
CA ILE A 101 1.70 -0.12 0.67
C ILE A 101 1.23 -1.05 1.79
N ALA A 102 1.76 -2.27 1.87
CA ALA A 102 1.44 -3.20 2.96
C ALA A 102 1.86 -2.62 4.32
N ALA A 103 3.05 -2.01 4.40
CA ALA A 103 3.56 -1.41 5.62
C ALA A 103 2.73 -0.20 6.07
N VAL A 104 2.41 0.74 5.17
CA VAL A 104 1.61 1.92 5.53
C VAL A 104 0.16 1.55 5.85
N ALA A 105 -0.45 0.62 5.10
CA ALA A 105 -1.79 0.14 5.39
C ALA A 105 -1.86 -0.57 6.76
N THR A 106 -0.84 -1.38 7.08
CA THR A 106 -0.70 -2.00 8.40
C THR A 106 -0.54 -0.95 9.50
N TYR A 107 0.30 0.05 9.29
CA TYR A 107 0.49 1.14 10.25
C TYR A 107 -0.83 1.88 10.52
N ILE A 108 -1.58 2.24 9.49
CA ILE A 108 -2.88 2.92 9.61
C ILE A 108 -3.89 2.05 10.38
N ARG A 109 -3.93 0.74 10.09
CA ARG A 109 -4.85 -0.23 10.73
C ARG A 109 -4.54 -0.54 12.20
N ALA A 110 -3.32 -0.26 12.65
CA ALA A 110 -2.87 -0.47 14.03
C ALA A 110 -2.69 0.84 14.83
N SER A 111 -2.81 1.99 14.17
CA SER A 111 -2.60 3.32 14.77
C SER A 111 -3.92 4.03 15.03
N PHE A 112 -3.85 5.19 15.69
CA PHE A 112 -5.01 6.09 15.87
C PHE A 112 -6.19 5.43 16.61
N GLY A 113 -5.88 4.52 17.53
CA GLY A 113 -6.89 3.74 18.26
C GLY A 113 -7.43 2.52 17.51
N ASN A 114 -7.08 2.36 16.23
CA ASN A 114 -7.49 1.20 15.42
C ASN A 114 -6.85 -0.09 15.94
N LYS A 115 -7.60 -1.19 15.84
CA LYS A 115 -7.16 -2.55 16.21
C LYS A 115 -7.57 -3.55 15.14
N ALA A 116 -7.08 -3.34 13.92
CA ALA A 116 -7.38 -4.20 12.79
C ALA A 116 -6.17 -5.04 12.36
N ALA A 117 -6.42 -6.19 11.73
CA ALA A 117 -5.37 -7.11 11.27
C ALA A 117 -4.40 -6.42 10.29
N PRO A 118 -3.10 -6.80 10.29
CA PRO A 118 -2.12 -6.26 9.36
C PRO A 118 -2.45 -6.65 7.91
N VAL A 119 -1.99 -5.84 6.96
CA VAL A 119 -2.11 -6.12 5.52
C VAL A 119 -0.83 -6.78 5.04
N SER A 120 -0.95 -7.94 4.39
CA SER A 120 0.21 -8.64 3.83
C SER A 120 0.65 -8.05 2.48
N THR A 121 1.95 -8.14 2.16
CA THR A 121 2.45 -7.81 0.81
C THR A 121 1.77 -8.66 -0.26
N ALA A 122 1.48 -9.94 0.02
CA ALA A 122 0.78 -10.82 -0.91
C ALA A 122 -0.63 -10.30 -1.25
N THR A 123 -1.37 -9.81 -0.26
CA THR A 123 -2.68 -9.16 -0.46
C THR A 123 -2.54 -7.98 -1.42
N VAL A 124 -1.54 -7.12 -1.21
CA VAL A 124 -1.31 -5.94 -2.07
C VAL A 124 -0.97 -6.36 -3.50
N THR A 125 -0.04 -7.29 -3.66
CA THR A 125 0.37 -7.81 -4.99
C THR A 125 -0.82 -8.40 -5.73
N GLN A 126 -1.65 -9.22 -5.06
CA GLN A 126 -2.84 -9.80 -5.66
C GLN A 126 -3.83 -8.72 -6.12
N ILE A 127 -4.11 -7.73 -5.27
CA ILE A 127 -5.05 -6.66 -5.61
C ILE A 127 -4.50 -5.80 -6.75
N ARG A 128 -3.22 -5.43 -6.71
CA ARG A 128 -2.58 -4.67 -7.78
C ARG A 128 -2.67 -5.40 -9.12
N ALA A 129 -2.37 -6.70 -9.14
CA ALA A 129 -2.48 -7.50 -10.35
C ALA A 129 -3.93 -7.57 -10.87
N ALA A 130 -4.90 -7.79 -9.96
CA ALA A 130 -6.32 -7.88 -10.30
C ALA A 130 -6.93 -6.54 -10.78
N THR A 131 -6.30 -5.42 -10.46
CA THR A 131 -6.78 -4.06 -10.78
C THR A 131 -5.86 -3.32 -11.73
N LYS A 132 -4.91 -4.01 -12.38
CA LYS A 132 -3.88 -3.41 -13.24
C LYS A 132 -4.41 -2.57 -14.40
N SER A 133 -5.63 -2.86 -14.87
CA SER A 133 -6.27 -2.16 -15.99
C SER A 133 -7.06 -0.92 -15.54
N ARG A 134 -7.14 -0.66 -14.24
CA ARG A 134 -7.86 0.50 -13.71
C ARG A 134 -7.03 1.75 -13.94
N ALA A 135 -7.64 2.75 -14.60
CA ALA A 135 -6.99 4.02 -14.92
C ALA A 135 -7.57 5.22 -14.15
N THR A 136 -8.68 5.02 -13.43
CA THR A 136 -9.39 6.07 -12.70
C THR A 136 -9.48 5.75 -11.20
N PRO A 137 -9.53 6.77 -10.33
CA PRO A 137 -9.81 6.57 -8.92
C PRO A 137 -11.11 5.80 -8.68
N TRP A 138 -11.20 5.15 -7.52
CA TRP A 138 -12.43 4.49 -7.09
C TRP A 138 -13.48 5.52 -6.70
N THR A 139 -14.75 5.18 -6.86
CA THR A 139 -15.84 5.78 -6.10
C THR A 139 -16.24 4.89 -4.93
N ALA A 140 -16.92 5.44 -3.93
CA ALA A 140 -17.46 4.64 -2.82
C ALA A 140 -18.44 3.56 -3.30
N GLN A 141 -19.25 3.87 -4.31
CA GLN A 141 -20.22 2.94 -4.88
C GLN A 141 -19.55 1.73 -5.55
N GLU A 142 -18.51 1.94 -6.35
CA GLU A 142 -17.78 0.84 -7.00
C GLU A 142 -17.10 -0.07 -5.97
N LEU A 143 -16.50 0.52 -4.92
CA LEU A 143 -15.90 -0.27 -3.84
C LEU A 143 -16.95 -1.09 -3.10
N ALA A 144 -18.12 -0.51 -2.80
CA ALA A 144 -19.22 -1.24 -2.17
C ALA A 144 -19.65 -2.46 -3.01
N GLN A 145 -19.77 -2.30 -4.33
CA GLN A 145 -20.10 -3.40 -5.25
C GLN A 145 -19.04 -4.51 -5.22
N VAL A 146 -17.75 -4.16 -5.27
CA VAL A 146 -16.66 -5.15 -5.17
C VAL A 146 -16.72 -5.94 -3.86
N LEU A 147 -17.07 -5.28 -2.75
CA LEU A 147 -17.19 -5.94 -1.45
C LEU A 147 -18.44 -6.83 -1.33
N GLN A 148 -19.52 -6.49 -2.02
CA GLN A 148 -20.74 -7.31 -2.06
C GLN A 148 -20.55 -8.60 -2.88
N VAL A 149 -19.77 -8.55 -3.95
CA VAL A 149 -19.47 -9.72 -4.82
C VAL A 149 -18.53 -10.74 -4.15
N LYS A 150 -17.84 -10.36 -3.06
CA LYS A 150 -16.98 -11.26 -2.29
C LYS A 150 -17.71 -12.14 -1.26
N LYS A 151 -18.99 -11.88 -0.99
CA LYS A 151 -19.79 -12.69 -0.06
C LYS A 151 -20.19 -14.02 -0.69
#